data_AF-A0A0P6X5Y5-F1
#
_entry.id   AF-A0A0P6X5Y5-F1
#
_cell.length_a   1.000
_cell.length_b   1.000
_cell.length_c   1.000
_cell.angle_alpha   90.00
_cell.angle_beta   90.00
_cell.angle_gamma   90.00
#
_symmetry.space_group_name_H-M   'P 1'
#
loop_
_entity.id
_entity.type
_entity.pdbx_description
1 polymer ?
#
loop_
_entity_poly.entity_id
_entity_poly.type
_entity_poly.pdbx_seq_one_letter_code
_entity_poly.pdbx_strand_id
1 'polypeptide(L)'
;MNRQQTILKLRTHRLAVLLIDARQANRRTFEECAQAMGVSVEEYQSYEAAQAAPSLPALEALAFYLNLPLEHFWSQTTLSAQAAAPSDQVRKLRGLRNRAIGARLRQRRTQLEMGTEALAEKLSMPIENVDTFESGQNSIPLPQLELIAEALGLPIQELFDQHGPIGEWRTERELNEKFAQLPAKMKDFVSKPVNRPYLELAMRLSELSVEKLRTVAESLLEITY
;
A
#
# COMPACT_ATOMS: atom_id res chain seq x y z
N MET A 1 33.49 31.64 11.22
CA MET A 1 32.48 30.65 11.66
C MET A 1 33.14 29.29 11.69
N ASN A 2 33.03 28.54 12.80
CA ASN A 2 33.64 27.21 12.93
C ASN A 2 32.95 26.24 11.95
N ARG A 3 33.70 25.35 11.27
CA ARG A 3 33.18 24.32 10.35
C ARG A 3 32.00 23.54 10.96
N GLN A 4 32.06 23.22 12.25
CA GLN A 4 30.98 22.53 12.96
C GLN A 4 29.70 23.39 13.06
N GLN A 5 29.82 24.69 13.29
CA GLN A 5 28.68 25.62 13.33
C GLN A 5 28.02 25.75 11.96
N THR A 6 28.81 25.74 10.88
CA THR A 6 28.26 25.75 9.51
C THR A 6 27.49 24.48 9.20
N ILE A 7 28.03 23.30 9.57
CA ILE A 7 27.36 22.01 9.39
C ILE A 7 26.05 21.96 10.17
N LEU A 8 26.06 22.40 11.43
CA LEU A 8 24.85 22.46 12.26
C LEU A 8 23.78 23.35 11.62
N LYS A 9 24.14 24.58 11.20
CA LYS A 9 23.19 25.48 10.53
C LYS A 9 22.60 24.87 9.27
N LEU A 10 23.43 24.29 8.40
CA LEU A 10 22.95 23.64 7.17
C LEU A 10 21.97 22.50 7.48
N ARG A 11 22.28 21.69 8.51
CA ARG A 11 21.42 20.59 8.92
C ARG A 11 20.09 21.07 9.51
N THR A 12 20.10 22.12 10.33
CA THR A 12 18.89 22.75 10.88
C THR A 12 17.99 23.27 9.77
N HIS A 13 18.55 23.95 8.77
CA HIS A 13 17.77 24.43 7.63
C HIS A 13 17.15 23.27 6.83
N ARG A 14 17.92 22.19 6.62
CA ARG A 14 17.38 21.02 5.92
C ARG A 14 16.28 20.34 6.72
N LEU A 15 16.42 20.25 8.04
CA LEU A 15 15.37 19.71 8.92
C LEU A 15 14.11 20.59 8.87
N ALA A 16 14.25 21.91 8.89
CA ALA A 16 13.13 22.85 8.76
C ALA A 16 12.34 22.63 7.46
N VAL A 17 13.04 22.46 6.33
CA VAL A 17 12.39 22.15 5.04
C VAL A 17 11.60 20.83 5.10
N LEU A 18 12.16 19.80 5.74
CA LEU A 18 11.47 18.51 5.90
C LEU A 18 10.25 18.62 6.84
N LEU A 19 10.32 19.45 7.89
CA LEU A 19 9.17 19.72 8.77
C LEU A 19 8.03 20.42 8.01
N ILE A 20 8.36 21.47 7.24
CA ILE A 20 7.39 22.20 6.41
C ILE A 20 6.71 21.24 5.43
N ASP A 21 7.50 20.46 4.71
CA ASP A 21 6.98 19.52 3.71
C ASP A 21 6.14 18.42 4.36
N ALA A 22 6.59 17.83 5.46
CA ALA A 22 5.85 16.83 6.22
C ALA A 22 4.48 17.36 6.68
N ARG A 23 4.44 18.57 7.23
CA ARG A 23 3.20 19.23 7.65
C ARG A 23 2.27 19.52 6.48
N GLN A 24 2.78 20.08 5.39
CA GLN A 24 1.98 20.46 4.23
C GLN A 24 1.45 19.23 3.47
N ALA A 25 2.26 18.20 3.27
CA ALA A 25 1.86 16.96 2.63
C ALA A 25 0.72 16.27 3.42
N ASN A 26 0.76 16.36 4.75
CA ASN A 26 -0.28 15.84 5.63
C ASN A 26 -1.42 16.84 5.92
N ARG A 27 -1.38 18.04 5.32
CA ARG A 27 -2.38 19.11 5.45
C ARG A 27 -2.66 19.51 6.90
N ARG A 28 -1.61 19.60 7.73
CA ARG A 28 -1.71 19.95 9.14
C ARG A 28 -1.42 21.42 9.42
N THR A 29 -2.04 21.96 10.47
CA THR A 29 -1.78 23.32 10.95
C THR A 29 -0.56 23.36 11.87
N PHE A 30 -0.09 24.57 12.19
CA PHE A 30 1.01 24.76 13.14
C PHE A 30 0.60 24.29 14.54
N GLU A 31 -0.63 24.59 14.95
CA GLU A 31 -1.20 24.24 16.24
C GLU A 31 -1.29 22.72 16.43
N GLU A 32 -1.77 22.01 15.41
CA GLU A 32 -1.84 20.54 15.43
C GLU A 32 -0.45 19.91 15.60
N CYS A 33 0.56 20.41 14.89
CA CYS A 33 1.91 19.87 14.97
C CYS A 33 2.61 20.22 16.29
N ALA A 34 2.44 21.46 16.78
CA ALA A 34 2.95 21.89 18.08
C ALA A 34 2.35 21.06 19.21
N GLN A 35 1.03 20.85 19.19
CA GLN A 35 0.34 20.00 20.16
C GLN A 35 0.83 18.55 20.10
N ALA A 36 0.98 17.99 18.91
CA ALA A 36 1.50 16.62 18.74
C ALA A 36 2.92 16.46 19.30
N MET A 37 3.76 17.48 19.16
CA MET A 37 5.12 17.50 19.68
C MET A 37 5.22 17.83 21.18
N GLY A 38 4.12 18.30 21.79
CA GLY A 38 4.13 18.79 23.17
C GLY A 38 4.90 20.10 23.36
N VAL A 39 4.95 20.96 22.34
CA VAL A 39 5.63 22.28 22.37
C VAL A 39 4.64 23.42 22.12
N SER A 40 5.07 24.66 22.33
CA SER A 40 4.26 25.83 21.97
C SER A 40 4.23 26.07 20.46
N VAL A 41 3.22 26.81 19.98
CA VAL A 41 3.10 27.14 18.55
C VAL A 41 4.28 27.99 18.09
N GLU A 42 4.74 28.92 18.92
CA GLU A 42 5.90 29.76 18.66
C GLU A 42 7.19 28.92 18.56
N GLU A 43 7.33 27.94 19.45
CA GLU A 43 8.47 27.02 19.42
C GLU A 43 8.47 26.18 18.14
N TYR A 44 7.32 25.64 17.73
CA TYR A 44 7.19 24.92 16.47
C TYR A 44 7.49 25.81 15.25
N GLN A 45 6.98 27.03 15.22
CA GLN A 45 7.27 28.00 14.16
C GLN A 45 8.78 28.31 14.06
N SER A 46 9.47 28.38 15.20
CA SER A 46 10.93 28.59 15.23
C SER A 46 11.70 27.42 14.58
N TYR A 47 11.15 26.21 14.63
CA TYR A 47 11.71 25.03 13.96
C TYR A 47 11.56 25.13 12.44
N GLU A 48 10.36 25.46 11.92
CA GLU A 48 10.14 25.66 10.49
C GLU A 48 10.89 26.89 9.94
N ALA A 49 11.16 27.90 10.78
CA ALA A 49 11.99 29.05 10.43
C ALA A 49 13.51 28.76 10.49
N ALA A 50 13.92 27.52 10.81
CA ALA A 50 15.31 27.11 11.01
C ALA A 50 16.08 27.92 12.09
N GLN A 51 15.36 28.54 13.02
CA GLN A 51 15.92 29.32 14.13
C GLN A 51 16.29 28.43 15.31
N ALA A 52 15.51 27.36 15.53
CA ALA A 52 15.79 26.29 16.47
C ALA A 52 15.64 24.92 15.78
N ALA A 53 15.94 23.85 16.50
CA ALA A 53 15.71 22.48 16.05
C ALA A 53 14.99 21.70 17.16
N PRO A 54 14.04 20.81 16.80
CA PRO A 54 13.36 19.99 17.79
C PRO A 54 14.31 18.97 18.42
N SER A 55 13.97 18.54 19.64
CA SER A 55 14.58 17.38 20.26
C SER A 55 14.13 16.09 19.56
N LEU A 56 14.89 15.00 19.74
CA LEU A 56 14.51 13.70 19.18
C LEU A 56 13.12 13.23 19.67
N PRO A 57 12.76 13.27 20.97
CA PRO A 57 11.42 12.89 21.41
C PRO A 57 10.30 13.72 20.81
N ALA A 58 10.50 15.03 20.65
CA ALA A 58 9.53 15.89 20.00
C ALA A 58 9.37 15.50 18.51
N LEU A 59 10.47 15.21 17.82
CA LEU A 59 10.45 14.77 16.43
C LEU A 59 9.81 13.38 16.27
N GLU A 60 10.04 12.46 17.21
CA GLU A 60 9.39 11.14 17.28
C GLU A 60 7.88 11.28 17.45
N ALA A 61 7.43 12.17 18.34
CA ALA A 61 6.02 12.45 18.55
C ALA A 61 5.36 13.02 17.28
N LEU A 62 6.05 13.93 16.58
CA LEU A 62 5.59 14.43 15.28
C LEU A 62 5.53 13.31 14.22
N ALA A 63 6.58 12.48 14.13
CA ALA A 63 6.66 11.37 13.18
C ALA A 63 5.50 10.39 13.40
N PHE A 64 5.23 10.05 14.66
CA PHE A 64 4.09 9.23 15.05
C PHE A 64 2.75 9.86 14.66
N TYR A 65 2.55 11.14 14.97
CA TYR A 65 1.32 11.87 14.64
C TYR A 65 1.07 11.97 13.12
N LEU A 66 2.12 12.23 12.34
CA LEU A 66 2.05 12.33 10.88
C LEU A 66 2.10 10.97 10.18
N ASN A 67 2.23 9.87 10.92
CA ASN A 67 2.42 8.51 10.41
C ASN A 67 3.58 8.42 9.38
N LEU A 68 4.73 9.01 9.74
CA LEU A 68 5.95 9.03 8.94
C LEU A 68 7.06 8.20 9.61
N PRO A 69 7.89 7.47 8.84
CA PRO A 69 9.13 6.91 9.38
C PRO A 69 10.03 8.02 9.93
N LEU A 70 10.61 7.83 11.11
CA LEU A 70 11.46 8.83 11.76
C LEU A 70 12.66 9.22 10.88
N GLU A 71 13.19 8.26 10.11
CA GLU A 71 14.30 8.42 9.17
C GLU A 71 14.01 9.44 8.07
N HIS A 72 12.74 9.72 7.79
CA HIS A 72 12.34 10.75 6.83
C HIS A 72 13.03 12.09 7.11
N PHE A 73 13.12 12.47 8.38
CA PHE A 73 13.74 13.74 8.80
C PHE A 73 15.26 13.79 8.62
N TRP A 74 15.90 12.67 8.25
CA TRP A 74 17.31 12.58 7.84
C TRP A 74 17.51 12.47 6.34
N SER A 75 16.46 12.25 5.57
CA SER A 75 16.51 12.06 4.12
C SER A 75 16.90 13.34 3.36
N GLN A 76 17.13 13.17 2.04
CA GLN A 76 17.39 14.27 1.11
C GLN A 76 16.17 14.59 0.23
N THR A 77 15.04 13.90 0.45
CA THR A 77 13.87 13.92 -0.43
C THR A 77 12.62 14.33 0.33
N THR A 78 11.83 15.22 -0.27
CA THR A 78 10.53 15.65 0.25
C THR A 78 9.44 14.64 -0.13
N LEU A 79 8.39 14.53 0.67
CA LEU A 79 7.18 13.76 0.39
C LEU A 79 6.46 14.29 -0.85
N SER A 80 6.46 15.62 -1.03
CA SER A 80 5.89 16.28 -2.21
C SER A 80 6.52 15.83 -3.53
N ALA A 81 7.80 15.47 -3.55
CA ALA A 81 8.48 14.97 -4.74
C ALA A 81 8.05 13.54 -5.13
N GLN A 82 7.46 12.78 -4.20
CA GLN A 82 7.04 11.39 -4.42
C GLN A 82 5.56 11.26 -4.81
N ALA A 83 4.71 12.26 -4.49
CA ALA A 83 3.25 12.11 -4.51
C ALA A 83 2.54 12.54 -5.82
N ALA A 84 3.23 13.11 -6.80
CA ALA A 84 2.57 13.73 -7.94
C ALA A 84 2.29 12.76 -9.10
N ALA A 85 1.21 11.97 -9.02
CA ALA A 85 0.59 11.40 -10.21
C ALA A 85 -0.36 12.45 -10.85
N PRO A 86 -0.16 12.85 -12.12
CA PRO A 86 -1.03 13.83 -12.78
C PRO A 86 -2.48 13.32 -12.90
N SER A 87 -3.46 14.20 -12.70
CA SER A 87 -4.91 13.90 -12.73
C SER A 87 -5.38 13.21 -14.02
N ASP A 88 -4.74 13.49 -15.15
CA ASP A 88 -5.03 12.85 -16.44
C ASP A 88 -4.66 11.36 -16.49
N GLN A 89 -3.61 10.98 -15.76
CA GLN A 89 -3.20 9.58 -15.66
C GLN A 89 -4.26 8.76 -14.90
N VAL A 90 -4.82 9.34 -13.82
CA VAL A 90 -5.90 8.71 -13.05
C VAL A 90 -7.14 8.47 -13.92
N ARG A 91 -7.52 9.44 -14.75
CA ARG A 91 -8.67 9.29 -15.67
C ARG A 91 -8.45 8.16 -16.69
N LYS A 92 -7.26 8.08 -17.28
CA LYS A 92 -6.90 7.02 -18.23
C LYS A 92 -6.89 5.64 -17.56
N LEU A 93 -6.30 5.52 -16.38
CA LEU A 93 -6.26 4.28 -15.60
C LEU A 93 -7.68 3.81 -15.24
N ARG A 94 -8.57 4.71 -14.83
CA ARG A 94 -9.97 4.38 -14.55
C ARG A 94 -10.69 3.82 -15.79
N GLY A 95 -10.51 4.46 -16.95
CA GLY A 95 -11.11 3.98 -18.21
C GLY A 95 -10.58 2.62 -18.66
N LEU A 96 -9.30 2.32 -18.42
CA LEU A 96 -8.73 0.99 -18.65
C LEU A 96 -9.35 -0.06 -17.71
N ARG A 97 -9.52 0.28 -16.43
CA ARG A 97 -10.10 -0.63 -15.43
C ARG A 97 -11.57 -0.93 -15.68
N ASN A 98 -12.38 0.05 -16.09
CA ASN A 98 -13.77 -0.18 -16.48
C ASN A 98 -13.89 -1.23 -17.59
N ARG A 99 -13.03 -1.16 -18.61
CA ARG A 99 -12.98 -2.14 -19.71
C ARG A 99 -12.53 -3.51 -19.26
N ALA A 100 -11.52 -3.58 -18.38
CA ALA A 100 -11.06 -4.86 -17.83
C ALA A 100 -12.16 -5.56 -17.00
N ILE A 101 -12.88 -4.79 -16.17
CA ILE A 101 -14.03 -5.30 -15.39
C ILE A 101 -15.13 -5.77 -16.32
N GLY A 102 -15.56 -4.94 -17.28
CA GLY A 102 -16.60 -5.29 -18.24
C GLY A 102 -16.26 -6.56 -19.03
N ALA A 103 -15.02 -6.68 -19.52
CA ALA A 103 -14.55 -7.87 -20.22
C ALA A 103 -14.57 -9.12 -19.34
N ARG A 104 -14.22 -9.00 -18.05
CA ARG A 104 -14.26 -10.12 -17.09
C ARG A 104 -15.68 -10.57 -16.80
N LEU A 105 -16.62 -9.64 -16.62
CA LEU A 105 -18.05 -9.94 -16.45
C LEU A 105 -18.60 -10.67 -17.69
N ARG A 106 -18.32 -10.12 -18.88
CA ARG A 106 -18.72 -10.74 -20.14
C ARG A 106 -18.16 -12.15 -20.29
N GLN A 107 -16.87 -12.33 -20.01
CA GLN A 107 -16.23 -13.65 -20.05
C GLN A 107 -16.92 -14.64 -19.10
N ARG A 108 -17.24 -14.21 -17.87
CA ARG A 108 -17.91 -15.07 -16.90
C ARG A 108 -19.33 -15.42 -17.35
N ARG A 109 -20.07 -14.44 -17.87
CA ARG A 109 -21.41 -14.63 -18.43
C ARG A 109 -21.41 -15.63 -19.59
N THR A 110 -20.47 -15.50 -20.53
CA THR A 110 -20.37 -16.43 -21.66
C THR A 110 -19.93 -17.83 -21.23
N GLN A 111 -19.09 -17.96 -20.21
CA GLN A 111 -18.75 -19.26 -19.60
C GLN A 111 -19.95 -19.96 -18.94
N LEU A 112 -20.96 -19.19 -18.52
CA LEU A 112 -22.23 -19.71 -18.01
C LEU A 112 -23.27 -19.90 -19.13
N GLU A 113 -22.89 -19.72 -20.39
CA GLU A 113 -23.79 -19.78 -21.57
C GLU A 113 -25.01 -18.86 -21.44
N MET A 114 -24.87 -17.77 -20.68
CA MET A 114 -25.95 -16.85 -20.37
C MET A 114 -26.02 -15.71 -21.42
N GLY A 115 -27.18 -15.50 -22.03
CA GLY A 115 -27.44 -14.38 -22.94
C GLY A 115 -27.41 -13.02 -22.25
N THR A 116 -27.27 -11.93 -23.00
CA THR A 116 -27.30 -10.57 -22.44
C THR A 116 -28.69 -10.25 -21.90
N GLU A 117 -29.73 -10.65 -22.64
CA GLU A 117 -31.15 -10.55 -22.29
C GLU A 117 -31.44 -11.24 -20.96
N ALA A 118 -30.90 -12.44 -20.78
CA ALA A 118 -31.13 -13.25 -19.58
C ALA A 118 -30.54 -12.60 -18.32
N LEU A 119 -29.35 -11.98 -18.43
CA LEU A 119 -28.76 -11.24 -17.33
C LEU A 119 -29.54 -9.94 -17.03
N ALA A 120 -29.96 -9.24 -18.09
CA ALA A 120 -30.76 -8.02 -17.99
C ALA A 120 -32.09 -8.28 -17.26
N GLU A 121 -32.81 -9.35 -17.64
CA GLU A 121 -34.04 -9.80 -17.00
C GLU A 121 -33.81 -10.19 -15.53
N LYS A 122 -32.80 -11.02 -15.27
CA LYS A 122 -32.46 -11.48 -13.92
C LYS A 122 -32.19 -10.34 -12.95
N LEU A 123 -31.60 -9.24 -13.43
CA LEU A 123 -31.25 -8.07 -12.63
C LEU A 123 -32.25 -6.92 -12.75
N SER A 124 -33.35 -7.11 -13.49
CA SER A 124 -34.34 -6.06 -13.77
C SER A 124 -33.70 -4.76 -14.27
N MET A 125 -32.76 -4.87 -15.22
CA MET A 125 -32.06 -3.73 -15.82
C MET A 125 -32.23 -3.69 -17.35
N PRO A 126 -32.14 -2.49 -17.97
CA PRO A 126 -32.14 -2.37 -19.43
C PRO A 126 -30.99 -3.17 -20.07
N ILE A 127 -31.26 -3.82 -21.20
CA ILE A 127 -30.25 -4.63 -21.89
C ILE A 127 -29.05 -3.78 -22.36
N GLU A 128 -29.31 -2.52 -22.72
CA GLU A 128 -28.29 -1.56 -23.12
C GLU A 128 -27.31 -1.25 -21.99
N ASN A 129 -27.75 -1.35 -20.73
CA ASN A 129 -26.86 -1.18 -19.58
C ASN A 129 -25.89 -2.34 -19.49
N VAL A 130 -26.33 -3.58 -19.73
CA VAL A 130 -25.45 -4.75 -19.73
C VAL A 130 -24.36 -4.61 -20.79
N ASP A 131 -24.73 -4.21 -22.02
CA ASP A 131 -23.77 -4.04 -23.11
C ASP A 131 -22.78 -2.89 -22.86
N THR A 132 -23.25 -1.74 -22.36
CA THR A 132 -22.38 -0.59 -22.07
C THR A 132 -21.46 -0.83 -20.87
N PHE A 133 -21.88 -1.65 -19.91
CA PHE A 133 -21.06 -2.10 -18.79
C PHE A 133 -20.01 -3.13 -19.24
N GLU A 134 -20.40 -4.14 -20.01
CA GLU A 134 -19.49 -5.19 -20.48
C GLU A 134 -18.45 -4.67 -21.48
N SER A 135 -18.78 -3.64 -22.27
CA SER A 135 -17.83 -2.95 -23.14
C SER A 135 -16.94 -1.94 -22.39
N GLY A 136 -17.26 -1.64 -21.13
CA GLY A 136 -16.57 -0.65 -20.31
C GLY A 136 -16.74 0.80 -20.80
N GLN A 137 -17.73 1.06 -21.65
CA GLN A 137 -18.10 2.42 -22.07
C GLN A 137 -18.61 3.23 -20.88
N ASN A 138 -19.47 2.61 -20.06
CA ASN A 138 -19.98 3.18 -18.82
C ASN A 138 -19.28 2.56 -17.60
N SER A 139 -19.00 3.39 -16.60
CA SER A 139 -18.59 2.88 -15.29
C SER A 139 -19.78 2.21 -14.60
N ILE A 140 -19.55 1.02 -14.05
CA ILE A 140 -20.55 0.27 -13.31
C ILE A 140 -20.57 0.80 -11.86
N PRO A 141 -21.70 1.31 -11.35
CA PRO A 141 -21.85 1.64 -9.94
C PRO A 141 -21.58 0.41 -9.06
N LEU A 142 -20.85 0.57 -7.95
CA LEU A 142 -20.41 -0.56 -7.12
C LEU A 142 -21.57 -1.49 -6.67
N PRO A 143 -22.72 -1.00 -6.17
CA PRO A 143 -23.83 -1.89 -5.81
C PRO A 143 -24.39 -2.69 -6.99
N GLN A 144 -24.40 -2.09 -8.19
CA GLN A 144 -24.80 -2.81 -9.41
C GLN A 144 -23.75 -3.84 -9.81
N LEU A 145 -22.47 -3.50 -9.66
CA LEU A 145 -21.37 -4.45 -9.89
C LEU A 145 -21.45 -5.66 -8.97
N GLU A 146 -21.78 -5.46 -7.69
CA GLU A 146 -21.98 -6.52 -6.70
C GLU A 146 -23.13 -7.44 -7.11
N LEU A 147 -24.29 -6.89 -7.50
CA LEU A 147 -25.43 -7.66 -7.99
C LEU A 147 -25.11 -8.44 -9.27
N ILE A 148 -24.39 -7.83 -10.22
CA ILE A 148 -23.97 -8.51 -11.45
C ILE A 148 -23.00 -9.65 -11.11
N ALA A 149 -22.01 -9.40 -10.26
CA ALA A 149 -21.03 -10.41 -9.84
C ALA A 149 -21.72 -11.59 -9.13
N GLU A 150 -22.66 -11.31 -8.22
CA GLU A 150 -23.47 -12.33 -7.56
C GLU A 150 -24.31 -13.14 -8.55
N ALA A 151 -24.99 -12.47 -9.48
CA ALA A 151 -25.81 -13.13 -10.50
C ALA A 151 -24.99 -14.05 -11.44
N LEU A 152 -23.71 -13.75 -11.62
CA LEU A 152 -22.73 -14.52 -12.39
C LEU A 152 -21.89 -15.49 -11.53
N GLY A 153 -22.17 -15.60 -10.23
CA GLY A 153 -21.41 -16.43 -9.30
C GLY A 153 -19.91 -16.13 -9.35
N LEU A 154 -19.55 -14.85 -9.44
CA LEU A 154 -18.20 -14.33 -9.47
C LEU A 154 -17.90 -13.64 -8.14
N PRO A 155 -16.90 -14.07 -7.36
CA PRO A 155 -16.45 -13.33 -6.19
C PRO A 155 -16.00 -11.93 -6.59
N ILE A 156 -16.49 -10.90 -5.91
CA ILE A 156 -16.20 -9.49 -6.23
C ILE A 156 -14.68 -9.18 -6.19
N GLN A 157 -13.92 -9.93 -5.39
CA GLN A 157 -12.47 -9.83 -5.27
C GLN A 157 -11.75 -10.18 -6.58
N GLU A 158 -12.33 -11.03 -7.44
CA GLU A 158 -11.75 -11.34 -8.75
C GLU A 158 -11.77 -10.15 -9.70
N LEU A 159 -12.56 -9.12 -9.41
CA LEU A 159 -12.64 -7.88 -10.20
C LEU A 159 -11.64 -6.82 -9.73
N PHE A 160 -10.94 -7.06 -8.61
CA PHE A 160 -9.96 -6.13 -8.07
C PHE A 160 -8.75 -5.95 -9.00
N ASP A 161 -8.02 -4.85 -8.82
CA ASP A 161 -6.88 -4.55 -9.68
C ASP A 161 -5.70 -5.42 -9.26
N GLN A 162 -5.16 -6.24 -10.14
CA GLN A 162 -4.03 -7.12 -9.80
C GLN A 162 -2.69 -6.61 -10.31
N HIS A 163 -2.67 -5.70 -11.29
CA HIS A 163 -1.44 -5.34 -12.03
C HIS A 163 -1.24 -3.83 -12.21
N GLY A 164 -2.22 -3.00 -11.86
CA GLY A 164 -2.06 -1.54 -11.87
C GLY A 164 -1.42 -1.00 -10.59
N PRO A 165 -0.99 0.27 -10.56
CA PRO A 165 -0.42 0.91 -9.36
C PRO A 165 -1.34 0.82 -8.12
N ILE A 166 -2.67 0.86 -8.34
CA ILE A 166 -3.66 0.71 -7.26
C ILE A 166 -3.72 -0.75 -6.78
N GLY A 167 -3.53 -1.71 -7.70
CA GLY A 167 -3.44 -3.12 -7.38
C GLY A 167 -2.21 -3.50 -6.59
N GLU A 168 -1.05 -3.00 -7.02
CA GLU A 168 0.23 -3.14 -6.31
C GLU A 168 0.12 -2.56 -4.90
N TRP A 169 -0.37 -1.32 -4.77
CA TRP A 169 -0.59 -0.67 -3.47
C TRP A 169 -1.49 -1.49 -2.53
N ARG A 170 -2.60 -2.04 -3.04
CA ARG A 170 -3.50 -2.88 -2.23
C ARG A 170 -2.82 -4.16 -1.79
N THR A 171 -2.08 -4.80 -2.70
CA THR A 171 -1.36 -6.05 -2.43
C THR A 171 -0.29 -5.83 -1.36
N GLU A 172 0.48 -4.75 -1.46
CA GLU A 172 1.44 -4.36 -0.42
C GLU A 172 0.77 -4.12 0.93
N ARG A 173 -0.38 -3.43 0.95
CA ARG A 173 -1.16 -3.23 2.18
C ARG A 173 -1.61 -4.54 2.81
N GLU A 174 -2.18 -5.44 2.03
CA GLU A 174 -2.64 -6.74 2.50
C GLU A 174 -1.48 -7.61 3.01
N LEU A 175 -0.33 -7.60 2.31
CA LEU A 175 0.88 -8.31 2.75
C LEU A 175 1.40 -7.75 4.07
N ASN A 176 1.43 -6.42 4.23
CA ASN A 176 1.86 -5.77 5.46
C ASN A 176 0.92 -6.07 6.63
N GLU A 177 -0.40 -6.11 6.40
CA GLU A 177 -1.37 -6.51 7.41
C GLU A 177 -1.19 -7.96 7.85
N LYS A 178 -1.04 -8.89 6.90
CA LYS A 178 -0.76 -10.31 7.20
C LYS A 178 0.57 -10.47 7.94
N PHE A 179 1.60 -9.75 7.53
CA PHE A 179 2.90 -9.77 8.21
C PHE A 179 2.80 -9.21 9.64
N ALA A 180 2.03 -8.14 9.84
CA ALA A 180 1.83 -7.55 11.17
C ALA A 180 1.17 -8.52 12.16
N GLN A 181 0.30 -9.41 11.68
CA GLN A 181 -0.37 -10.45 12.47
C GLN A 181 0.54 -11.61 12.87
N LEU A 182 1.74 -11.74 12.28
CA LEU A 182 2.68 -12.80 12.66
C LEU A 182 3.17 -12.64 14.11
N PRO A 183 3.45 -13.75 14.82
CA PRO A 183 4.04 -13.70 16.16
C PRO A 183 5.33 -12.88 16.20
N ALA A 184 5.55 -12.14 17.29
CA ALA A 184 6.71 -11.25 17.44
C ALA A 184 8.06 -11.96 17.19
N LYS A 185 8.21 -13.20 17.69
CA LYS A 185 9.41 -14.03 17.45
C LYS A 185 9.64 -14.33 15.97
N MET A 186 8.57 -14.55 15.20
CA MET A 186 8.66 -14.83 13.77
C MET A 186 9.03 -13.56 12.99
N LYS A 187 8.43 -12.42 13.34
CA LYS A 187 8.79 -11.12 12.76
C LYS A 187 10.28 -10.83 12.99
N ASP A 188 10.75 -10.95 14.23
CA ASP A 188 12.18 -10.76 14.56
C ASP A 188 13.10 -11.73 13.80
N PHE A 189 12.70 -13.00 13.65
CA PHE A 189 13.47 -13.98 12.90
C PHE A 189 13.57 -13.62 11.41
N VAL A 190 12.45 -13.28 10.77
CA VAL A 190 12.38 -12.99 9.32
C VAL A 190 13.07 -11.67 8.98
N SER A 191 13.04 -10.68 9.88
CA SER A 191 13.67 -9.37 9.64
C SER A 191 15.20 -9.38 9.70
N LYS A 192 15.84 -10.48 10.14
CA LYS A 192 17.31 -10.59 10.24
C LYS A 192 17.92 -11.07 8.91
N PRO A 193 18.79 -10.28 8.25
CA PRO A 193 19.39 -10.67 6.96
C PRO A 193 20.16 -12.00 7.02
N VAL A 194 20.81 -12.29 8.16
CA VAL A 194 21.54 -13.54 8.40
C VAL A 194 20.63 -14.78 8.32
N ASN A 195 19.32 -14.62 8.50
CA ASN A 195 18.37 -15.72 8.47
C ASN A 195 17.85 -16.05 7.07
N ARG A 196 18.19 -15.25 6.06
CA ARG A 196 17.77 -15.48 4.67
C ARG A 196 18.04 -16.90 4.15
N PRO A 197 19.19 -17.55 4.42
CA PRO A 197 19.42 -18.93 4.01
C PRO A 197 18.42 -19.94 4.59
N TYR A 198 17.97 -19.73 5.84
CA TYR A 198 16.95 -20.60 6.45
C TYR A 198 15.58 -20.43 5.77
N LEU A 199 15.23 -19.18 5.43
CA LEU A 199 13.98 -18.89 4.73
C LEU A 199 13.99 -19.47 3.31
N GLU A 200 15.09 -19.30 2.57
CA GLU A 200 15.26 -19.89 1.23
C GLU A 200 15.21 -21.42 1.28
N LEU A 201 15.80 -22.06 2.30
CA LEU A 201 15.69 -23.50 2.52
C LEU A 201 14.23 -23.90 2.78
N ALA A 202 13.53 -23.19 3.68
CA ALA A 202 12.13 -23.47 3.98
C ALA A 202 11.23 -23.35 2.73
N MET A 203 11.47 -22.33 1.89
CA MET A 203 10.78 -22.17 0.62
C MET A 203 11.01 -23.36 -0.32
N ARG A 204 12.27 -23.77 -0.52
CA ARG A 204 12.59 -24.95 -1.36
C ARG A 204 11.95 -26.23 -0.82
N LEU A 205 11.97 -26.43 0.49
CA LEU A 205 11.33 -27.58 1.11
C LEU A 205 9.81 -27.57 0.89
N SER A 206 9.16 -26.41 0.93
CA SER A 206 7.72 -26.30 0.70
C SER A 206 7.27 -26.67 -0.72
N GLU A 207 8.17 -26.61 -1.70
CA GLU A 207 7.91 -26.99 -3.10
C GLU A 207 8.09 -28.49 -3.36
N LEU A 208 8.67 -29.25 -2.43
CA LEU A 208 8.90 -30.67 -2.58
C LEU A 208 7.61 -31.48 -2.39
N SER A 209 7.52 -32.62 -3.10
CA SER A 209 6.46 -33.59 -2.82
C SER A 209 6.64 -34.19 -1.42
N VAL A 210 5.54 -34.63 -0.82
CA VAL A 210 5.52 -35.24 0.52
C VAL A 210 6.49 -36.42 0.64
N GLU A 211 6.60 -37.22 -0.42
CA GLU A 211 7.53 -38.36 -0.50
C GLU A 211 8.99 -37.90 -0.41
N LYS A 212 9.37 -36.87 -1.18
CA LYS A 212 10.73 -36.31 -1.13
C LYS A 212 11.05 -35.73 0.23
N LEU A 213 10.09 -35.04 0.86
CA LEU A 213 10.25 -34.51 2.22
C LEU A 213 10.51 -35.61 3.26
N ARG A 214 9.81 -36.75 3.14
CA ARG A 214 10.05 -37.91 4.02
C ARG A 214 11.45 -38.47 3.85
N THR A 215 11.92 -38.65 2.62
CA THR A 215 13.29 -39.13 2.37
C THR A 215 14.35 -38.18 2.94
N VAL A 216 14.14 -36.86 2.83
CA VAL A 216 15.04 -35.88 3.46
C VAL A 216 15.03 -36.02 4.99
N ALA A 217 13.85 -36.19 5.60
CA ALA A 217 13.73 -36.37 7.05
C ALA A 217 14.39 -37.67 7.55
N GLU A 218 14.22 -38.78 6.83
CA GLU A 218 14.87 -40.07 7.11
C GLU A 218 16.39 -39.94 7.02
N SER A 219 16.89 -39.28 5.96
CA SER A 219 18.33 -39.03 5.78
C SER A 219 18.92 -38.17 6.91
N LEU A 220 18.16 -37.18 7.41
CA LEU A 220 18.58 -36.35 8.55
C LEU A 220 18.60 -37.14 9.87
N LEU A 221 17.68 -38.07 10.06
CA LEU A 221 17.66 -38.97 11.22
C LEU A 221 18.86 -39.92 11.21
N GLU A 222 19.20 -40.49 10.05
CA GLU A 222 20.33 -41.41 9.91
C GLU A 222 21.70 -40.76 10.20
N ILE A 223 21.86 -39.45 9.93
CA ILE A 223 23.13 -38.74 10.21
C ILE A 223 23.19 -38.14 11.62
N THR A 224 22.10 -38.18 12.39
CA THR A 224 22.02 -37.65 13.76
C THR A 224 22.08 -38.73 14.84
N TYR A 225 22.13 -40.01 14.43
CA TYR A 225 22.42 -41.18 15.27
C TYR A 225 23.79 -41.78 14.92
#